data_AF-A0AAQ3L0G2-F1
#
_entry.id   AF-A0AAQ3L0G2-F1
#
_cell.length_a   1.000
_cell.length_b   1.000
_cell.length_c   1.000
_cell.angle_alpha   90.00
_cell.angle_beta   90.00
_cell.angle_gamma   90.00
#
_symmetry.space_group_name_H-M   'P 1'
#
loop_
_entity.id
_entity.type
_entity.pdbx_description
1 polymer ?
#
loop_
_entity_poly.entity_id
_entity_poly.type
_entity_poly.pdbx_seq_one_letter_code
_entity_poly.pdbx_strand_id
1 'polypeptide(L)'
;MTHPDRSGFQGPFTREPHIFDNSYFIELLKGETKGLLKLPTDKALLDDPEFRHYVELYAKDEDLFFKDYAESHKKLSELGFTMRQSDRFAEMETELTSLRLQMAHVMQ
;
A
#
# COMPACT_ATOMS: atom_id res chain seq x y z
N MET A 1 9.12 -11.34 -3.14
CA MET A 1 10.21 -11.83 -4.01
C MET A 1 9.60 -12.54 -5.21
N THR A 2 10.27 -12.53 -6.36
CA THR A 2 9.83 -13.27 -7.55
C THR A 2 10.50 -14.65 -7.61
N HIS A 3 9.87 -15.56 -8.35
CA HIS A 3 10.29 -16.95 -8.48
C HIS A 3 10.26 -17.37 -9.95
N PRO A 4 11.37 -17.91 -10.49
CA PRO A 4 11.52 -18.16 -11.93
C PRO A 4 10.59 -19.26 -12.43
N ASP A 5 10.27 -20.25 -11.59
CA ASP A 5 9.30 -21.32 -11.86
C ASP A 5 7.85 -20.82 -11.94
N ARG A 6 7.58 -19.58 -11.50
CA ARG A 6 6.24 -18.97 -11.53
C ARG A 6 6.12 -17.88 -12.59
N SER A 7 7.07 -16.95 -12.63
CA SER A 7 7.00 -15.75 -13.48
C SER A 7 8.13 -15.63 -14.50
N GLY A 8 9.15 -16.49 -14.45
CA GLY A 8 10.37 -16.34 -15.25
C GLY A 8 11.35 -15.29 -14.73
N PHE A 9 11.02 -14.57 -13.65
CA PHE A 9 11.89 -13.59 -13.00
C PHE A 9 12.40 -14.08 -11.64
N GLN A 10 13.57 -13.60 -11.24
CA GLN A 10 14.22 -13.97 -9.98
C GLN A 10 14.68 -12.73 -9.22
N GLY A 11 14.43 -12.73 -7.91
CA GLY A 11 14.97 -11.76 -6.96
C GLY A 11 13.91 -10.92 -6.24
N PRO A 12 14.32 -10.24 -5.16
CA PRO A 12 13.46 -9.29 -4.45
C PRO A 12 13.50 -7.90 -5.08
N PHE A 13 12.48 -7.08 -4.82
CA PHE A 13 12.45 -5.67 -5.22
C PHE A 13 13.22 -4.76 -4.25
N THR A 14 13.28 -5.15 -2.97
CA THR A 14 13.93 -4.41 -1.88
C THR A 14 14.96 -5.28 -1.17
N ARG A 15 15.85 -4.66 -0.39
CA ARG A 15 16.87 -5.38 0.41
C ARG A 15 16.26 -6.21 1.53
N GLU A 16 15.17 -5.71 2.12
CA GLU A 16 14.43 -6.34 3.22
C GLU A 16 13.02 -6.73 2.72
N PRO A 17 12.87 -7.84 1.98
CA PRO A 17 11.64 -8.17 1.24
C PRO A 17 10.44 -8.54 2.12
N HIS A 18 10.60 -8.54 3.45
CA HIS A 18 9.58 -8.87 4.44
C HIS A 18 9.16 -7.66 5.27
N ILE A 19 9.73 -6.49 4.99
CA ILE A 19 9.36 -5.21 5.58
C ILE A 19 8.47 -4.47 4.59
N PHE A 20 7.37 -3.92 5.09
CA PHE A 20 6.44 -3.11 4.31
C PHE A 20 6.73 -1.64 4.57
N ASP A 21 7.36 -0.99 3.60
CA ASP A 21 7.91 0.37 3.66
C ASP A 21 7.88 1.00 2.25
N ASN A 22 8.44 2.21 2.10
CA ASN A 22 8.55 2.87 0.80
C ASN A 22 9.83 2.51 0.00
N SER A 23 10.63 1.54 0.45
CA SER A 23 11.92 1.19 -0.16
C SER A 23 11.80 0.76 -1.63
N TYR A 24 10.63 0.25 -2.05
CA TYR A 24 10.34 -0.04 -3.45
C TYR A 24 10.54 1.18 -4.36
N PHE A 25 9.95 2.33 -3.99
CA PHE A 25 10.02 3.56 -4.77
C PHE A 25 11.43 4.17 -4.74
N ILE A 26 12.08 4.11 -3.57
CA ILE A 26 13.46 4.57 -3.40
C ILE A 26 14.41 3.78 -4.31
N GLU A 27 14.32 2.44 -4.31
CA GLU A 27 15.15 1.60 -5.16
C GLU A 27 14.79 1.74 -6.64
N LEU A 28 13.52 2.00 -6.99
CA LEU A 28 13.09 2.26 -8.37
C LEU A 28 13.79 3.49 -8.97
N LEU A 29 13.84 4.60 -8.22
CA LEU A 29 14.51 5.84 -8.65
C LEU A 29 16.04 5.72 -8.80
N LYS A 30 16.68 4.76 -8.11
CA LYS A 30 18.13 4.50 -8.22
C LYS A 30 18.52 3.81 -9.53
N GLY A 31 17.56 3.30 -10.30
CA GLY A 31 17.85 2.49 -11.49
C GLY A 31 18.37 1.10 -11.12
N GLU A 32 19.15 0.44 -11.99
CA GLU A 32 19.58 -0.94 -11.74
C GLU A 32 20.50 -1.08 -10.51
N THR A 33 20.10 -1.92 -9.55
CA THR A 33 20.86 -2.21 -8.32
C THR A 33 21.21 -3.69 -8.30
N LYS A 34 22.49 -4.04 -8.14
CA LYS A 34 22.93 -5.44 -8.09
C LYS A 34 22.17 -6.23 -7.03
N GLY A 35 21.53 -7.33 -7.44
CA GLY A 35 20.78 -8.24 -6.57
C GLY A 35 19.33 -7.84 -6.31
N LEU A 36 18.87 -6.70 -6.83
CA LEU A 36 17.46 -6.29 -6.78
C LEU A 36 16.85 -6.39 -8.18
N LEU A 37 15.57 -6.73 -8.22
CA LEU A 37 14.79 -6.87 -9.43
C LEU A 37 14.03 -5.56 -9.72
N LYS A 38 13.93 -5.23 -11.02
CA LYS A 38 13.01 -4.24 -11.56
C LYS A 38 12.37 -4.81 -12.82
N LEU A 39 11.08 -5.07 -12.79
CA LEU A 39 10.33 -5.56 -13.94
C LEU A 39 10.13 -4.45 -14.98
N PRO A 40 9.84 -4.80 -16.24
CA PRO A 40 9.44 -3.82 -17.25
C PRO A 40 8.24 -2.97 -16.80
N THR A 41 7.29 -3.56 -16.06
CA THR A 41 6.12 -2.86 -15.51
C THR A 41 6.50 -1.82 -14.46
N ASP A 42 7.50 -2.11 -13.63
CA ASP A 42 7.97 -1.17 -12.59
C ASP A 42 8.68 0.01 -13.25
N LYS A 43 9.49 -0.25 -14.29
CA LYS A 43 10.19 0.78 -15.04
C LYS A 43 9.23 1.71 -15.79
N ALA A 44 8.14 1.17 -16.32
CA ALA A 44 7.11 1.96 -16.98
C ALA A 44 6.50 3.05 -16.08
N LEU A 45 6.51 2.87 -14.75
CA LEU A 45 6.08 3.90 -13.81
C LEU A 45 6.97 5.17 -13.84
N LEU A 46 8.22 5.04 -14.29
CA LEU A 46 9.14 6.17 -14.44
C LEU A 46 9.05 6.86 -15.81
N ASP A 47 8.51 6.14 -16.81
CA ASP A 47 8.40 6.60 -18.20
C ASP A 47 7.15 7.49 -18.39
N ASP A 48 6.09 7.23 -17.63
CA ASP A 48 4.88 8.04 -17.62
C ASP A 48 4.99 9.22 -16.64
N PRO A 49 4.77 10.48 -17.05
CA PRO A 49 4.91 11.64 -16.17
C PRO A 49 3.96 11.66 -14.97
N GLU A 50 2.74 11.13 -15.13
CA GLU A 50 1.73 11.11 -14.06
C GLU A 50 2.11 10.05 -13.01
N PHE A 51 2.50 8.85 -13.44
CA PHE A 51 2.98 7.82 -12.50
C PHE A 51 4.32 8.18 -11.86
N ARG A 52 5.22 8.82 -12.61
CA ARG A 52 6.50 9.26 -12.08
C ARG A 52 6.33 10.22 -10.92
N HIS A 53 5.34 11.10 -10.98
CA HIS A 53 5.00 12.00 -9.87
C HIS A 53 4.76 11.21 -8.57
N TYR A 54 3.96 10.15 -8.63
CA TYR A 54 3.69 9.30 -7.46
C TYR A 54 4.91 8.51 -7.00
N VAL A 55 5.75 8.01 -7.91
CA VAL A 55 7.01 7.35 -7.54
C VAL A 55 7.91 8.31 -6.76
N GLU A 56 8.08 9.54 -7.24
CA GLU A 56 8.90 10.56 -6.57
C GLU A 56 8.28 11.03 -5.25
N LEU A 57 6.95 11.08 -5.16
CA LEU A 57 6.21 11.45 -3.96
C LEU A 57 6.41 10.40 -2.86
N TYR A 58 6.11 9.13 -3.16
CA TYR A 58 6.18 8.04 -2.20
C TYR A 58 7.60 7.71 -1.78
N ALA A 59 8.60 7.91 -2.65
CA ALA A 59 10.00 7.80 -2.26
C ALA A 59 10.44 8.87 -1.24
N LYS A 60 9.76 10.02 -1.18
CA LYS A 60 10.08 11.13 -0.25
C LYS A 60 9.26 11.08 1.04
N ASP A 61 8.03 10.58 0.97
CA ASP A 61 7.06 10.59 2.05
C ASP A 61 6.41 9.20 2.22
N GLU A 62 6.88 8.46 3.23
CA GLU A 62 6.40 7.11 3.54
C GLU A 62 5.00 7.13 4.18
N ASP A 63 4.70 8.11 5.03
CA ASP A 63 3.41 8.21 5.69
C ASP A 63 2.30 8.44 4.65
N LEU A 64 2.58 9.27 3.65
CA LEU A 64 1.67 9.48 2.52
C LEU A 64 1.52 8.22 1.67
N PHE A 65 2.59 7.47 1.42
CA PHE A 65 2.51 6.16 0.77
C PHE A 65 1.58 5.21 1.53
N PHE A 66 1.75 5.07 2.84
CA PHE A 66 0.91 4.19 3.65
C PHE A 66 -0.55 4.60 3.66
N LYS A 67 -0.82 5.91 3.74
CA LYS A 67 -2.18 6.44 3.67
C LYS A 67 -2.85 6.07 2.34
N ASP A 68 -2.19 6.34 1.22
CA ASP A 68 -2.74 6.10 -0.11
C ASP A 68 -2.80 4.59 -0.44
N TYR A 69 -1.84 3.81 0.07
CA TYR A 69 -1.85 2.34 -0.03
C TYR A 69 -3.06 1.76 0.70
N ALA A 70 -3.33 2.20 1.94
CA ALA A 70 -4.48 1.72 2.70
C ALA A 70 -5.80 2.04 1.99
N GLU A 71 -5.94 3.25 1.45
CA GLU A 71 -7.14 3.66 0.71
C GLU A 71 -7.32 2.85 -0.58
N SER A 72 -6.27 2.71 -1.38
CA SER A 72 -6.30 1.98 -2.65
C SER A 72 -6.50 0.47 -2.45
N HIS A 73 -5.82 -0.13 -1.46
CA HIS A 73 -5.97 -1.54 -1.14
C HIS A 73 -7.38 -1.87 -0.63
N LYS A 74 -7.97 -0.99 0.20
CA LYS A 74 -9.38 -1.15 0.62
C LYS A 74 -10.31 -1.16 -0.59
N LYS A 75 -10.21 -0.14 -1.46
CA LYS A 75 -11.01 -0.04 -2.70
C LYS A 75 -10.84 -1.29 -3.58
N LEU A 76 -9.63 -1.80 -3.71
CA LEU A 76 -9.35 -3.01 -4.49
C LEU A 76 -9.97 -4.26 -3.84
N SER A 77 -9.84 -4.42 -2.52
CA SER A 77 -10.36 -5.57 -1.78
C SER A 77 -11.90 -5.62 -1.77
N GLU A 78 -12.55 -4.47 -1.84
CA GLU A 78 -14.00 -4.31 -1.83
C GLU A 78 -14.57 -4.16 -3.26
N LEU A 79 -13.77 -4.36 -4.31
CA LEU A 79 -14.25 -4.22 -5.68
C LEU A 79 -15.35 -5.26 -5.98
N GLY A 80 -16.54 -4.78 -6.35
CA GLY A 80 -17.73 -5.63 -6.54
C GLY A 80 -18.48 -5.96 -5.24
N PHE A 81 -17.98 -5.54 -4.08
CA PHE A 81 -18.73 -5.56 -2.83
C PHE A 81 -19.68 -4.36 -2.77
N THR A 82 -20.91 -4.60 -2.33
CA THR A 82 -21.88 -3.53 -2.05
C THR A 82 -22.32 -3.64 -0.61
N MET A 83 -21.93 -2.65 0.20
CA MET A 83 -22.44 -2.50 1.56
C MET A 83 -23.97 -2.37 1.52
N ARG A 84 -24.67 -3.32 2.14
CA ARG A 84 -26.12 -3.18 2.34
C ARG A 84 -26.37 -2.13 3.42
N GLN A 85 -27.49 -1.41 3.34
CA GLN A 85 -27.83 -0.38 4.32
C GLN A 85 -27.77 -0.89 5.76
N SER A 86 -28.25 -2.12 6.01
CA SER A 86 -28.21 -2.78 7.31
C SER A 86 -26.79 -2.92 7.88
N ASP A 87 -25.83 -3.23 7.02
CA ASP A 87 -24.45 -3.52 7.42
C ASP A 87 -23.76 -2.22 7.86
N ARG A 88 -24.09 -1.08 7.21
CA ARG A 88 -23.57 0.25 7.59
C ARG A 88 -24.10 0.75 8.93
N PHE A 89 -25.38 0.49 9.24
CA PHE A 89 -25.96 0.89 10.52
C PHE A 89 -25.33 0.12 11.69
N ALA A 90 -25.06 -1.18 11.49
CA ALA A 90 -24.38 -2.00 12.48
C ALA A 90 -22.94 -1.53 12.74
N GLU A 91 -22.21 -1.13 11.69
CA GLU A 91 -20.85 -0.59 11.82
C GLU A 91 -20.83 0.74 12.59
N MET A 92 -21.75 1.67 12.27
CA MET A 92 -21.90 2.94 13.01
C MET A 92 -22.26 2.74 14.49
N GLU A 93 -23.15 1.80 14.81
CA GLU A 93 -23.48 1.47 16.21
C GLU A 93 -22.29 0.90 16.97
N THR A 94 -21.45 0.12 16.29
CA THR A 94 -20.23 -0.45 16.87
C THR A 94 -19.22 0.66 17.17
N GLU A 95 -19.00 1.59 16.25
CA GLU A 95 -18.13 2.76 16.47
C GLU A 95 -18.65 3.67 17.60
N LEU A 96 -19.95 3.94 17.65
CA LEU A 96 -20.57 4.74 18.71
C LEU A 96 -20.43 4.07 20.08
N THR A 97 -20.58 2.76 20.14
CA THR A 97 -20.37 1.98 21.36
C THR A 97 -18.91 2.03 21.81
N SER A 98 -17.97 1.89 20.88
CA SER A 98 -16.54 1.99 21.14
C SER A 98 -16.17 3.38 21.68
N LEU A 99 -16.69 4.45 21.06
CA LEU A 99 -16.44 5.83 21.48
C LEU A 99 -17.01 6.10 22.88
N ARG A 100 -18.22 5.60 23.17
CA ARG A 100 -18.85 5.70 24.50
C ARG A 100 -18.01 5.01 25.59
N LEU A 101 -17.46 3.83 25.29
CA LEU A 101 -16.60 3.10 26.22
C LEU A 101 -15.27 3.81 26.47
N GLN A 102 -14.66 4.38 25.43
CA GLN A 102 -13.44 5.20 25.57
C GLN A 102 -13.69 6.45 26.42
N MET A 103 -14.80 7.15 26.19
CA MET A 103 -15.13 8.34 27.00
C MET A 103 -15.43 8.00 28.46
N ALA A 104 -16.04 6.84 28.74
CA ALA A 104 -16.28 6.37 30.10
C ALA A 104 -14.97 6.06 30.86
N HIS A 105 -13.93 5.62 30.15
CA HIS A 105 -12.62 5.33 30.74
C HIS A 105 -11.78 6.59 31.00
N VAL A 106 -12.02 7.68 30.27
CA VAL A 106 -11.34 8.97 30.46
C VAL A 106 -11.94 9.79 31.62
N MET A 107 -13.15 9.46 32.06
CA MET A 107 -13.83 10.14 33.19
C MET A 107 -13.65 9.44 34.55
N GLN A 108 -12.72 8.50 34.67
CA GLN A 108 -12.28 7.88 35.94
C GLN A 108 -10.83 8.26 36.23
#